data_AF-A0A409YF51-F1
#
_entry.id   AF-A0A409YF51-F1
#
_cell.length_a   1.000
_cell.length_b   1.000
_cell.length_c   1.000
_cell.angle_alpha   90.00
_cell.angle_beta   90.00
_cell.angle_gamma   90.00
#
_symmetry.space_group_name_H-M   'P 1'
#
loop_
_entity.id
_entity.type
_entity.pdbx_description
1 polymer ?
#
loop_
_entity_poly.entity_id
_entity_poly.type
_entity_poly.pdbx_seq_one_letter_code
_entity_poly.pdbx_strand_id
1 'polypeptide(L)'
;MPGASKRIQKFLEDASIIGHVVAVAIESLGLDENHFETKSARGVHTLDEKKLTYERWVPAVLDDLARLAVQNPTGDVISTGFELYEDENQQPCLNLLICGNRTESISSMTVEHLLDVWSTLSDLSTVVEEDIQEKAFALAVKIHAYSRHKNAARLRKNYDRLPQALKVFSSKKSSVSSTRSTEQTSSLHDDIAILAQELKACSTDLALFCTNQLSDERWINTVRRMKIFYDKVTSILASTNSITRLEKLAEEMNVKDHWVLQRILEKSSSIQRTITQLTNFARSEISGQLFSRKFAVVPLDAGMFAQRVKTSRPNTKEWREIAQHLGIDGSMLTDDFVESLSRRFVPKKFTVHCEVTMDLRLRQIASEGRSRVEPYIGVSKLSCLLCHAWLDRDRISSSNNPSLSAFKTKGSHSKAYLGWKCPLHATPRSGRLRFLEDLRVLLGERLVNDTSFKYRRPYSTSDSTVSSPPAIRDERETDQIPEETLVNRLEAEQQSSSNASRTQSDKCSAPRRLQREPENNQDGFILARRGKHK
;
A
#
# COMPACT_ATOMS: atom_id res chain seq x y z
N MET A 1 -24.67 33.29 -1.48
CA MET A 1 -24.86 32.81 -0.09
C MET A 1 -25.30 33.98 0.80
N PRO A 2 -26.60 34.26 0.94
CA PRO A 2 -27.08 35.30 1.85
C PRO A 2 -27.24 34.75 3.28
N GLY A 3 -26.64 35.39 4.29
CA GLY A 3 -26.92 35.11 5.71
C GLY A 3 -25.76 34.56 6.55
N ALA A 4 -24.68 34.05 5.95
CA ALA A 4 -23.51 33.61 6.70
C ALA A 4 -22.68 34.83 7.18
N SER A 5 -22.22 34.81 8.44
CA SER A 5 -21.22 35.76 8.91
C SER A 5 -19.98 35.73 7.99
N LYS A 6 -19.36 36.89 7.72
CA LYS A 6 -18.09 36.98 6.95
C LYS A 6 -17.03 35.99 7.44
N ARG A 7 -17.06 35.66 8.73
CA ARG A 7 -16.15 34.70 9.36
C ARG A 7 -16.47 33.24 8.98
N ILE A 8 -17.76 32.87 8.92
CA ILE A 8 -18.20 31.55 8.43
C ILE A 8 -17.91 31.42 6.94
N GLN A 9 -18.17 32.48 6.15
CA GLN A 9 -17.86 32.49 4.74
C GLN A 9 -16.35 32.25 4.51
N LYS A 10 -15.48 32.83 5.34
CA LYS A 10 -14.04 32.56 5.32
C LYS A 10 -13.69 31.10 5.65
N PHE A 11 -14.42 30.45 6.56
CA PHE A 11 -14.24 29.03 6.87
C PHE A 11 -14.78 28.10 5.78
N LEU A 12 -15.91 28.45 5.16
CA LEU A 12 -16.45 27.71 4.01
C LEU A 12 -15.55 27.89 2.77
N GLU A 13 -14.87 29.02 2.65
CA GLU A 13 -13.81 29.23 1.67
C GLU A 13 -12.53 28.44 2.01
N ASP A 14 -12.40 27.84 3.20
CA ASP A 14 -11.35 26.90 3.56
C ASP A 14 -11.87 25.46 3.45
N ALA A 15 -11.72 24.89 2.27
CA ALA A 15 -12.14 23.51 1.97
C ALA A 15 -11.45 22.45 2.85
N SER A 16 -10.39 22.79 3.58
CA SER A 16 -9.77 21.91 4.58
C SER A 16 -10.66 21.72 5.80
N ILE A 17 -11.43 22.75 6.17
CA ILE A 17 -12.44 22.68 7.24
C ILE A 17 -13.62 21.84 6.79
N ILE A 18 -14.05 22.01 5.54
CA ILE A 18 -15.13 21.19 4.97
C ILE A 18 -14.72 19.71 4.95
N GLY A 19 -13.50 19.40 4.49
CA GLY A 19 -12.98 18.02 4.57
C GLY A 19 -13.01 17.42 5.98
N HIS A 20 -12.77 18.22 7.03
CA HIS A 20 -12.90 17.78 8.42
C HIS A 20 -14.34 17.52 8.83
N VAL A 21 -15.27 18.42 8.49
CA VAL A 21 -16.69 18.21 8.81
C VAL A 21 -17.21 16.96 8.12
N VAL A 22 -16.84 16.76 6.86
CA VAL A 22 -17.21 15.58 6.07
C VAL A 22 -16.68 14.30 6.69
N ALA A 23 -15.39 14.27 7.06
CA ALA A 23 -14.79 13.10 7.68
C ALA A 23 -15.51 12.72 9.00
N VAL A 24 -15.81 13.71 9.85
CA VAL A 24 -16.49 13.45 11.13
C VAL A 24 -17.97 13.14 10.95
N ALA A 25 -18.64 13.74 9.96
CA ALA A 25 -20.02 13.41 9.60
C ALA A 25 -20.15 11.96 9.15
N ILE A 26 -19.29 11.50 8.22
CA ILE A 26 -19.29 10.10 7.74
C ILE A 26 -19.16 9.14 8.92
N GLU A 27 -18.22 9.40 9.82
CA GLU A 27 -18.00 8.55 11.00
C GLU A 27 -19.19 8.56 11.97
N SER A 28 -19.78 9.73 12.23
CA SER A 28 -20.86 9.89 13.22
C SER A 28 -22.20 9.36 12.72
N LEU A 29 -22.40 9.35 11.40
CA LEU A 29 -23.52 8.67 10.74
C LEU A 29 -23.38 7.14 10.79
N GLY A 30 -22.27 6.61 11.33
CA GLY A 30 -22.00 5.19 11.33
C GLY A 30 -21.90 4.63 9.91
N LEU A 31 -21.55 5.49 8.93
CA LEU A 31 -21.35 5.06 7.55
C LEU A 31 -20.11 4.18 7.51
N ASP A 32 -20.33 2.88 7.39
CA ASP A 32 -19.26 1.89 7.41
C ASP A 32 -18.26 2.19 6.29
N GLU A 33 -16.99 2.33 6.66
CA GLU A 33 -15.86 2.53 5.75
C GLU A 33 -15.76 1.43 4.67
N ASN A 34 -16.30 0.23 4.93
CA ASN A 34 -16.28 -0.89 4.00
C ASN A 34 -17.47 -0.90 3.03
N HIS A 35 -18.53 -0.11 3.27
CA HIS A 35 -19.75 -0.13 2.44
C HIS A 35 -19.52 0.49 1.06
N PHE A 36 -18.55 1.39 0.96
CA PHE A 36 -18.21 2.11 -0.26
C PHE A 36 -17.28 1.32 -1.20
N GLU A 37 -16.95 0.08 -0.86
CA GLU A 37 -16.08 -0.78 -1.67
C GLU A 37 -16.91 -1.50 -2.73
N THR A 38 -17.13 -0.88 -3.90
CA THR A 38 -17.69 -1.62 -5.04
C THR A 38 -16.73 -2.76 -5.39
N LYS A 39 -17.19 -4.01 -5.25
CA LYS A 39 -16.44 -5.26 -5.51
C LYS A 39 -15.67 -5.25 -6.84
N SER A 40 -16.18 -4.55 -7.86
CA SER A 40 -15.56 -4.43 -9.19
C SER A 40 -14.23 -3.65 -9.20
N ALA A 41 -13.98 -2.75 -8.24
CA ALA A 41 -12.76 -1.94 -8.19
C ALA A 41 -11.54 -2.70 -7.63
N ARG A 42 -11.76 -3.91 -7.09
CA ARG A 42 -10.75 -4.72 -6.37
C ARG A 42 -10.35 -5.98 -7.09
N GLY A 43 -11.05 -6.32 -8.18
CA GLY A 43 -10.80 -7.54 -8.92
C GLY A 43 -9.32 -7.71 -9.23
N VAL A 44 -8.80 -8.89 -8.89
CA VAL A 44 -7.54 -9.41 -9.39
C VAL A 44 -7.72 -9.69 -10.88
N HIS A 45 -7.78 -8.64 -11.67
CA HIS A 45 -7.77 -8.78 -13.12
C HIS A 45 -6.30 -8.88 -13.52
N THR A 46 -5.81 -10.11 -13.69
CA THR A 46 -4.72 -10.34 -14.63
C THR A 46 -5.23 -9.84 -15.97
N LEU A 47 -4.67 -8.72 -16.42
CA LEU A 47 -5.10 -8.09 -17.64
C LEU A 47 -4.70 -9.01 -18.80
N ASP A 48 -5.67 -9.45 -19.60
CA ASP A 48 -5.44 -10.29 -20.78
C ASP A 48 -4.73 -9.45 -21.85
N GLU A 49 -3.42 -9.67 -22.01
CA GLU A 49 -2.51 -8.94 -22.92
C GLU A 49 -3.08 -8.77 -24.33
N LYS A 50 -3.79 -9.79 -24.84
CA LYS A 50 -4.37 -9.76 -26.20
C LYS A 50 -5.50 -8.75 -26.35
N LYS A 51 -5.96 -8.15 -25.26
CA LYS A 51 -7.09 -7.20 -25.21
C LYS A 51 -6.71 -5.85 -24.60
N LEU A 52 -5.43 -5.59 -24.28
CA LEU A 52 -5.04 -4.29 -23.72
C LEU A 52 -4.75 -3.27 -24.80
N THR A 53 -5.58 -2.23 -24.81
CA THR A 53 -5.27 -0.97 -25.48
C THR A 53 -4.25 -0.17 -24.67
N TYR A 54 -3.58 0.79 -25.32
CA TYR A 54 -2.71 1.77 -24.67
C TYR A 54 -3.36 2.41 -23.43
N GLU A 55 -4.65 2.75 -23.55
CA GLU A 55 -5.47 3.34 -22.51
C GLU A 55 -5.64 2.47 -21.25
N ARG A 56 -5.32 1.17 -21.31
CA ARG A 56 -5.48 0.24 -20.19
C ARG A 56 -4.16 -0.12 -19.52
N TRP A 57 -3.07 -0.28 -20.27
CA TRP A 57 -1.81 -0.75 -19.68
C TRP A 57 -0.97 0.38 -19.08
N VAL A 58 -1.00 1.60 -19.64
CA VAL A 58 -0.30 2.76 -19.04
C VAL A 58 -0.79 3.05 -17.62
N PRO A 59 -2.10 3.11 -17.35
CA PRO A 59 -2.63 3.19 -15.99
C PRO A 59 -2.10 2.11 -15.05
N ALA A 60 -2.03 0.87 -15.53
CA ALA A 60 -1.55 -0.25 -14.75
C ALA A 60 -0.06 -0.13 -14.42
N VAL A 61 0.79 0.26 -15.39
CA VAL A 61 2.21 0.52 -15.16
C VAL A 61 2.40 1.63 -14.11
N LEU A 62 1.66 2.73 -14.23
CA LEU A 62 1.74 3.83 -13.27
C LEU A 62 1.36 3.38 -11.85
N ASP A 63 0.24 2.67 -11.68
CA ASP A 63 -0.18 2.12 -10.39
C ASP A 63 0.84 1.13 -9.81
N ASP A 64 1.40 0.27 -10.66
CA ASP A 64 2.33 -0.77 -10.27
C ASP A 64 3.67 -0.16 -9.83
N LEU A 65 4.20 0.82 -10.56
CA LEU A 65 5.38 1.60 -10.15
C LEU A 65 5.12 2.36 -8.85
N ALA A 66 3.93 2.96 -8.67
CA ALA A 66 3.58 3.61 -7.40
C ALA A 66 3.58 2.64 -6.23
N ARG A 67 3.10 1.39 -6.43
CA ARG A 67 3.13 0.34 -5.40
C ARG A 67 4.55 -0.11 -5.07
N LEU A 68 5.44 -0.20 -6.06
CA LEU A 68 6.84 -0.58 -5.85
C LEU A 68 7.66 0.52 -5.16
N ALA A 69 7.30 1.79 -5.38
CA ALA A 69 7.94 2.93 -4.72
C ALA A 69 7.74 2.97 -3.19
N VAL A 70 6.71 2.29 -2.65
CA VAL A 70 6.39 2.28 -1.22
C VAL A 70 7.36 1.42 -0.43
N GLN A 71 8.23 2.06 0.35
CA GLN A 71 9.21 1.42 1.24
C GLN A 71 8.57 0.96 2.57
N ASN A 72 7.83 1.86 3.23
CA ASN A 72 7.28 1.60 4.56
C ASN A 72 5.83 1.12 4.49
N PRO A 73 5.42 0.17 5.34
CA PRO A 73 4.03 -0.30 5.38
C PRO A 73 3.05 0.79 5.84
N THR A 74 3.49 1.68 6.73
CA THR A 74 2.68 2.72 7.36
C THR A 74 3.10 4.11 6.86
N GLY A 75 2.11 4.99 6.68
CA GLY A 75 2.32 6.39 6.30
C GLY A 75 2.69 6.64 4.84
N ASP A 76 3.30 5.67 4.15
CA ASP A 76 3.70 5.85 2.75
C ASP A 76 2.50 5.69 1.81
N VAL A 77 2.25 6.74 1.06
CA VAL A 77 1.33 6.80 -0.07
C VAL A 77 2.07 7.55 -1.16
N ILE A 78 2.20 6.93 -2.33
CA ILE A 78 2.95 7.44 -3.47
C ILE A 78 1.98 7.58 -4.64
N SER A 79 2.07 8.70 -5.32
CA SER A 79 1.42 8.92 -6.61
C SER A 79 2.48 9.05 -7.71
N THR A 80 2.15 8.56 -8.90
CA THR A 80 2.99 8.58 -10.10
C THR A 80 2.25 9.24 -11.25
N GLY A 81 2.99 9.88 -12.15
CA GLY A 81 2.46 10.41 -13.40
C GLY A 81 3.53 10.33 -14.49
N PHE A 82 3.10 10.21 -15.75
CA PHE A 82 4.01 10.25 -16.89
C PHE A 82 3.97 11.61 -17.60
N GLU A 83 5.17 12.10 -17.87
CA GLU A 83 5.43 13.19 -18.80
C GLU A 83 6.28 12.62 -19.95
N LEU A 84 5.77 12.75 -21.16
CA LEU A 84 6.44 12.43 -22.42
C LEU A 84 6.94 13.72 -23.05
N TYR A 85 8.22 13.75 -23.40
CA TYR A 85 8.86 14.90 -24.05
C TYR A 85 9.85 14.42 -25.10
N GLU A 86 10.32 15.34 -25.93
CA GLU A 86 11.39 15.10 -26.90
C GLU A 86 12.69 15.71 -26.36
N ASP A 87 13.80 14.97 -26.43
CA ASP A 87 15.11 15.53 -26.13
C ASP A 87 15.67 16.39 -27.27
N GLU A 88 16.89 16.90 -27.11
CA GLU A 88 17.58 17.73 -28.11
C GLU A 88 17.72 17.04 -29.49
N ASN A 89 17.64 15.70 -29.54
CA ASN A 89 17.74 14.89 -30.75
C ASN A 89 16.36 14.42 -31.26
N GLN A 90 15.26 15.03 -30.77
CA GLN A 90 13.88 14.63 -31.08
C GLN A 90 13.56 13.18 -30.69
N GLN A 91 14.31 12.60 -29.74
CA GLN A 91 14.03 11.24 -29.27
C GLN A 91 12.99 11.27 -28.16
N PRO A 92 11.98 10.37 -28.21
CA PRO A 92 10.94 10.33 -27.21
C PRO A 92 11.51 9.87 -25.86
N CYS A 93 11.40 10.74 -24.87
CA CYS A 93 11.82 10.51 -23.51
C CYS A 93 10.61 10.42 -22.57
N LEU A 94 10.82 9.75 -21.43
CA LEU A 94 9.78 9.53 -20.42
C LEU A 94 10.27 9.94 -19.03
N ASN A 95 9.59 10.90 -18.43
CA ASN A 95 9.75 11.22 -17.02
C ASN A 95 8.63 10.54 -16.21
N LEU A 96 9.01 9.73 -15.22
CA LEU A 96 8.14 9.30 -14.14
C LEU A 96 8.19 10.35 -13.03
N LEU A 97 7.15 11.18 -12.96
CA LEU A 97 6.96 12.08 -11.82
C LEU A 97 6.51 11.25 -10.61
N ILE A 98 7.12 11.47 -9.45
CA ILE A 98 6.74 10.78 -8.21
C ILE A 98 6.48 11.76 -7.07
N CYS A 99 5.43 11.52 -6.29
CA CYS A 99 5.07 12.37 -5.14
C CYS A 99 4.56 11.53 -3.97
N GLY A 100 4.88 11.94 -2.74
CA GLY A 100 4.48 11.25 -1.51
C GLY A 100 3.64 12.13 -0.59
N ASN A 101 2.83 11.51 0.29
CA ASN A 101 2.05 12.24 1.30
C ASN A 101 2.88 12.78 2.47
N ARG A 102 4.15 12.37 2.59
CA ARG A 102 5.05 12.86 3.64
C ARG A 102 5.48 14.28 3.32
N THR A 103 5.78 15.06 4.36
CA THR A 103 6.31 16.43 4.20
C THR A 103 7.77 16.44 3.75
N GLU A 104 8.45 15.31 3.89
CA GLU A 104 9.81 15.12 3.41
C GLU A 104 9.78 14.81 1.92
N SER A 105 10.80 15.26 1.19
CA SER A 105 11.00 14.88 -0.20
C SER A 105 11.09 13.37 -0.34
N ILE A 106 10.72 12.85 -1.51
CA ILE A 106 10.96 11.44 -1.82
C ILE A 106 12.46 11.15 -1.70
N SER A 107 12.81 10.07 -1.01
CA SER A 107 14.21 9.68 -0.79
C SER A 107 14.92 9.38 -2.11
N SER A 108 16.22 9.71 -2.20
CA SER A 108 17.06 9.33 -3.35
C SER A 108 17.05 7.81 -3.57
N MET A 109 17.03 7.02 -2.50
CA MET A 109 16.94 5.56 -2.57
C MET A 109 15.65 5.08 -3.27
N THR A 110 14.52 5.79 -3.13
CA THR A 110 13.28 5.50 -3.87
C THR A 110 13.44 5.80 -5.36
N VAL A 111 14.13 6.89 -5.69
CA VAL A 111 14.42 7.29 -7.08
C VAL A 111 15.33 6.26 -7.74
N GLU A 112 16.45 5.91 -7.10
CA GLU A 112 17.39 4.88 -7.54
C GLU A 112 16.69 3.52 -7.70
N HIS A 113 15.86 3.13 -6.74
CA HIS A 113 15.08 1.90 -6.84
C HIS A 113 14.19 1.85 -8.09
N LEU A 114 13.48 2.92 -8.40
CA LEU A 114 12.59 2.96 -9.57
C LEU A 114 13.38 3.01 -10.88
N LEU A 115 14.54 3.67 -10.90
CA LEU A 115 15.47 3.62 -12.03
C LEU A 115 15.99 2.21 -12.28
N ASP A 116 16.40 1.49 -11.22
CA ASP A 116 16.84 0.10 -11.31
C ASP A 116 15.73 -0.84 -11.80
N VAL A 117 14.51 -0.67 -11.29
CA VAL A 117 13.33 -1.42 -11.75
C VAL A 117 13.09 -1.15 -13.23
N TRP A 118 13.08 0.11 -13.65
CA TRP A 118 12.86 0.47 -15.05
C TRP A 118 13.96 -0.05 -15.96
N SER A 119 15.23 0.09 -15.58
CA SER A 119 16.37 -0.42 -16.35
C SER A 119 16.25 -1.93 -16.55
N THR A 120 15.86 -2.68 -15.51
CA THR A 120 15.68 -4.13 -15.63
C THR A 120 14.49 -4.49 -16.53
N LEU A 121 13.40 -3.70 -16.51
CA LEU A 121 12.27 -3.87 -17.41
C LEU A 121 12.63 -3.51 -18.87
N SER A 122 13.43 -2.47 -19.08
CA SER A 122 14.00 -2.11 -20.38
C SER A 122 14.84 -3.26 -20.93
N ASP A 123 15.73 -3.84 -20.12
CA ASP A 123 16.50 -5.02 -20.52
C ASP A 123 15.56 -6.18 -20.91
N LEU A 124 14.58 -6.50 -20.06
CA LEU A 124 13.59 -7.56 -20.32
C LEU A 124 12.79 -7.34 -21.62
N SER A 125 12.63 -6.09 -22.09
CA SER A 125 11.95 -5.78 -23.34
C SER A 125 12.74 -6.15 -24.60
N THR A 126 14.05 -6.39 -24.45
CA THR A 126 14.98 -6.67 -25.57
C THR A 126 15.63 -8.06 -25.51
N VAL A 127 15.41 -8.80 -24.42
CA VAL A 127 16.10 -10.07 -24.12
C VAL A 127 15.45 -11.28 -24.81
N VAL A 128 16.30 -12.24 -25.23
CA VAL A 128 15.91 -13.54 -25.80
C VAL A 128 15.30 -14.45 -24.73
N GLU A 129 14.39 -15.37 -25.09
CA GLU A 129 13.55 -16.14 -24.15
C GLU A 129 14.28 -16.86 -23.01
N GLU A 130 15.50 -17.35 -23.23
CA GLU A 130 16.24 -18.18 -22.29
C GLU A 130 16.65 -17.43 -20.99
N ASP A 131 16.91 -16.12 -21.06
CA ASP A 131 17.38 -15.31 -19.92
C ASP A 131 16.23 -14.65 -19.13
N ILE A 132 15.00 -14.75 -19.61
CA ILE A 132 13.87 -13.96 -19.09
C ILE A 132 13.54 -14.33 -17.65
N GLN A 133 13.54 -15.64 -17.33
CA GLN A 133 13.20 -16.11 -15.98
C GLN A 133 14.24 -15.67 -14.96
N GLU A 134 15.52 -15.71 -15.33
CA GLU A 134 16.61 -15.29 -14.46
C GLU A 134 16.56 -13.78 -14.20
N LYS A 135 16.41 -12.96 -15.24
CA LYS A 135 16.28 -11.51 -15.11
C LYS A 135 15.03 -11.09 -14.33
N ALA A 136 13.88 -11.73 -14.57
CA ALA A 136 12.67 -11.48 -13.81
C ALA A 136 12.80 -11.88 -12.34
N PHE A 137 13.53 -12.97 -12.05
CA PHE A 137 13.82 -13.36 -10.68
C PHE A 137 14.80 -12.39 -10.00
N ALA A 138 15.84 -11.95 -10.69
CA ALA A 138 16.76 -10.92 -10.19
C ALA A 138 16.04 -9.60 -9.88
N LEU A 139 15.10 -9.19 -10.74
CA LEU A 139 14.21 -8.05 -10.50
C LEU A 139 13.39 -8.25 -9.21
N ALA A 140 12.82 -9.44 -9.02
CA ALA A 140 12.05 -9.77 -7.83
C ALA A 140 12.90 -9.69 -6.55
N VAL A 141 14.14 -10.19 -6.58
CA VAL A 141 15.09 -10.10 -5.45
C VAL A 141 15.34 -8.65 -5.05
N LYS A 142 15.62 -7.76 -6.02
CA LYS A 142 15.84 -6.33 -5.78
C LYS A 142 14.61 -5.63 -5.19
N ILE A 143 13.43 -5.88 -5.78
CA ILE A 143 12.16 -5.28 -5.33
C ILE A 143 11.80 -5.74 -3.91
N HIS A 144 11.94 -7.03 -3.63
CA HIS A 144 11.66 -7.56 -2.30
C HIS A 144 12.63 -7.00 -1.26
N ALA A 145 13.89 -6.78 -1.62
CA ALA A 145 14.89 -6.19 -0.73
C ALA A 145 14.54 -4.74 -0.38
N TYR A 146 14.18 -3.92 -1.38
CA TYR A 146 13.71 -2.55 -1.16
C TYR A 146 12.44 -2.51 -0.30
N SER A 147 11.47 -3.38 -0.59
CA SER A 147 10.18 -3.46 0.13
C SER A 147 10.23 -4.33 1.40
N ARG A 148 11.41 -4.62 1.97
CA ARG A 148 11.55 -5.63 3.04
C ARG A 148 10.70 -5.40 4.27
N HIS A 149 10.66 -4.17 4.79
CA HIS A 149 9.89 -3.86 5.99
C HIS A 149 8.38 -3.97 5.74
N LYS A 150 7.94 -3.52 4.57
CA LYS A 150 6.56 -3.68 4.12
C LYS A 150 6.18 -5.15 3.94
N ASN A 151 7.07 -5.95 3.37
CA ASN A 151 6.87 -7.39 3.20
C ASN A 151 6.83 -8.12 4.53
N ALA A 152 7.79 -7.87 5.42
CA ALA A 152 7.81 -8.42 6.78
C ALA A 152 6.54 -8.09 7.55
N ALA A 153 6.10 -6.83 7.53
CA ALA A 153 4.87 -6.42 8.20
C ALA A 153 3.62 -7.11 7.62
N ARG A 154 3.54 -7.26 6.29
CA ARG A 154 2.44 -7.96 5.62
C ARG A 154 2.44 -9.45 5.94
N LEU A 155 3.57 -10.13 5.78
CA LEU A 155 3.69 -11.56 6.06
C LEU A 155 3.42 -11.85 7.53
N ARG A 156 3.94 -11.04 8.47
CA ARG A 156 3.65 -11.18 9.91
C ARG A 156 2.15 -11.02 10.22
N LYS A 157 1.50 -9.96 9.72
CA LYS A 157 0.06 -9.74 9.92
C LYS A 157 -0.79 -10.92 9.42
N ASN A 158 -0.32 -11.60 8.37
CA ASN A 158 -1.03 -12.71 7.74
C ASN A 158 -0.63 -14.07 8.32
N TYR A 159 0.58 -14.19 8.85
CA TYR A 159 1.14 -15.39 9.48
C TYR A 159 0.29 -15.82 10.68
N ASP A 160 -0.19 -14.89 11.50
CA ASP A 160 -1.04 -15.26 12.63
C ASP A 160 -2.45 -15.69 12.21
N ARG A 161 -2.91 -15.24 11.05
CA ARG A 161 -4.29 -15.43 10.57
C ARG A 161 -4.48 -16.73 9.78
N LEU A 162 -3.46 -17.17 9.04
CA LEU A 162 -3.54 -18.40 8.23
C LEU A 162 -3.65 -19.69 9.07
N PRO A 163 -2.88 -19.90 10.14
CA PRO A 163 -3.05 -21.03 11.06
C PRO A 163 -4.41 -21.02 11.75
N GLN A 164 -4.95 -19.85 12.07
CA GLN A 164 -6.32 -19.74 12.61
C GLN A 164 -7.33 -20.24 11.57
N ALA A 165 -7.19 -19.83 10.31
CA ALA A 165 -8.02 -20.35 9.23
C ALA A 165 -7.88 -21.88 9.11
N LEU A 166 -6.66 -22.43 9.14
CA LEU A 166 -6.41 -23.88 9.12
C LEU A 166 -7.05 -24.63 10.29
N LYS A 167 -6.94 -24.11 11.51
CA LYS A 167 -7.56 -24.72 12.70
C LYS A 167 -9.08 -24.80 12.53
N VAL A 168 -9.67 -23.73 12.00
CA VAL A 168 -11.09 -23.66 11.69
C VAL A 168 -11.45 -24.69 10.60
N PHE A 169 -10.63 -24.85 9.54
CA PHE A 169 -10.84 -25.88 8.50
C PHE A 169 -10.79 -27.30 9.06
N SER A 170 -9.76 -27.62 9.84
CA SER A 170 -9.58 -28.95 10.43
C SER A 170 -10.73 -29.34 11.37
N SER A 171 -11.24 -28.39 12.17
CA SER A 171 -12.34 -28.66 13.12
C SER A 171 -13.66 -29.03 12.45
N LYS A 172 -13.90 -28.52 11.22
CA LYS A 172 -15.15 -28.73 10.48
C LYS A 172 -15.08 -29.87 9.46
N LYS A 173 -13.88 -30.34 9.10
CA LYS A 173 -13.68 -31.56 8.29
C LYS A 173 -14.39 -32.78 8.90
N SER A 174 -14.49 -32.83 10.23
CA SER A 174 -15.17 -33.91 10.97
C SER A 174 -16.70 -33.85 10.91
N SER A 175 -17.30 -32.73 10.49
CA SER A 175 -18.75 -32.50 10.54
C SER A 175 -19.50 -32.65 9.21
N VAL A 176 -18.80 -32.72 8.08
CA VAL A 176 -19.44 -32.75 6.75
C VAL A 176 -19.36 -34.18 6.18
N SER A 177 -20.49 -34.88 6.18
CA SER A 177 -20.60 -36.30 5.77
C SER A 177 -20.85 -36.53 4.27
N SER A 178 -20.92 -35.48 3.44
CA SER A 178 -21.13 -35.64 1.99
C SER A 178 -19.84 -35.95 1.24
N THR A 179 -19.77 -37.11 0.59
CA THR A 179 -18.58 -37.66 -0.08
C THR A 179 -17.96 -36.77 -1.16
N ARG A 180 -18.77 -36.03 -1.95
CA ARG A 180 -18.27 -35.20 -3.06
C ARG A 180 -17.66 -33.86 -2.62
N SER A 181 -18.03 -33.34 -1.45
CA SER A 181 -17.40 -32.15 -0.87
C SER A 181 -16.04 -32.46 -0.23
N THR A 182 -15.77 -33.72 0.09
CA THR A 182 -14.61 -34.12 0.91
C THR A 182 -13.28 -34.03 0.16
N GLU A 183 -13.22 -34.50 -1.10
CA GLU A 183 -11.98 -34.44 -1.91
C GLU A 183 -11.54 -33.01 -2.19
N GLN A 184 -12.47 -32.16 -2.62
CA GLN A 184 -12.19 -30.76 -2.93
C GLN A 184 -11.77 -29.97 -1.67
N THR A 185 -12.40 -30.25 -0.53
CA THR A 185 -12.04 -29.62 0.75
C THR A 185 -10.67 -30.11 1.23
N SER A 186 -10.31 -31.37 0.96
CA SER A 186 -8.97 -31.88 1.28
C SER A 186 -7.89 -31.18 0.47
N SER A 187 -8.07 -31.03 -0.84
CA SER A 187 -7.09 -30.31 -1.69
C SER A 187 -6.88 -28.85 -1.25
N LEU A 188 -7.93 -28.12 -0.90
CA LEU A 188 -7.78 -26.75 -0.40
C LEU A 188 -7.11 -26.70 0.98
N HIS A 189 -7.38 -27.68 1.83
CA HIS A 189 -6.73 -27.80 3.14
C HIS A 189 -5.23 -28.03 2.99
N ASP A 190 -4.83 -28.97 2.12
CA ASP A 190 -3.43 -29.26 1.81
C ASP A 190 -2.74 -28.03 1.23
N ASP A 191 -3.41 -27.30 0.33
CA ASP A 191 -2.90 -26.07 -0.25
C ASP A 191 -2.65 -24.98 0.80
N ILE A 192 -3.58 -24.76 1.72
CA ILE A 192 -3.42 -23.77 2.79
C ILE A 192 -2.36 -24.23 3.80
N ALA A 193 -2.22 -25.53 4.04
CA ALA A 193 -1.17 -26.07 4.90
C ALA A 193 0.23 -25.81 4.34
N ILE A 194 0.42 -26.04 3.03
CA ILE A 194 1.64 -25.70 2.30
C ILE A 194 1.92 -24.19 2.40
N LEU A 195 0.90 -23.35 2.16
CA LEU A 195 1.05 -21.89 2.28
C LEU A 195 1.48 -21.46 3.68
N ALA A 196 0.92 -22.06 4.74
CA ALA A 196 1.27 -21.73 6.11
C ALA A 196 2.72 -22.15 6.44
N GLN A 197 3.17 -23.30 5.93
CA GLN A 197 4.56 -23.76 6.09
C GLN A 197 5.54 -22.83 5.40
N GLU A 198 5.30 -22.47 4.14
CA GLU A 198 6.18 -21.55 3.40
C GLU A 198 6.17 -20.15 4.01
N LEU A 199 5.02 -19.67 4.47
CA LEU A 199 4.92 -18.38 5.14
C LEU A 199 5.69 -18.36 6.45
N LYS A 200 5.66 -19.46 7.22
CA LYS A 200 6.45 -19.60 8.45
C LYS A 200 7.94 -19.46 8.16
N ALA A 201 8.43 -20.20 7.16
CA ALA A 201 9.84 -20.15 6.75
C ALA A 201 10.24 -18.73 6.31
N CYS A 202 9.43 -18.11 5.46
CA CYS A 202 9.70 -16.76 4.96
C CYS A 202 9.65 -15.69 6.07
N SER A 203 8.76 -15.83 7.05
CA SER A 203 8.60 -14.87 8.15
C SER A 203 9.85 -14.81 9.04
N THR A 204 10.43 -15.97 9.35
CA THR A 204 11.68 -16.05 10.14
C THR A 204 12.84 -15.38 9.41
N ASP A 205 13.05 -15.70 8.13
CA ASP A 205 14.13 -15.11 7.34
C ASP A 205 13.94 -13.58 7.16
N LEU A 206 12.70 -13.11 6.96
CA LEU A 206 12.40 -11.69 6.88
C LEU A 206 12.69 -10.92 8.17
N ALA A 207 12.47 -11.54 9.33
CA ALA A 207 12.79 -10.93 10.61
C ALA A 207 14.30 -10.70 10.72
N LEU A 208 15.11 -11.70 10.36
CA LEU A 208 16.57 -11.59 10.29
C LEU A 208 17.05 -10.60 9.23
N PHE A 209 16.37 -10.53 8.08
CA PHE A 209 16.70 -9.55 7.03
C PHE A 209 16.42 -8.11 7.47
N CYS A 210 15.35 -7.89 8.24
CA CYS A 210 15.04 -6.57 8.79
C CYS A 210 16.05 -6.09 9.85
N THR A 211 16.79 -7.01 10.48
CA THR A 211 17.87 -6.71 11.43
C THR A 211 19.26 -6.72 10.79
N ASN A 212 19.34 -6.81 9.45
CA ASN A 212 20.59 -6.95 8.68
C ASN A 212 21.45 -8.17 9.10
N GLN A 213 20.84 -9.23 9.62
CA GLN A 213 21.50 -10.46 10.06
C GLN A 213 21.40 -11.61 9.04
N LEU A 214 20.77 -11.37 7.90
CA LEU A 214 20.58 -12.37 6.85
C LEU A 214 21.59 -12.12 5.71
N SER A 215 22.30 -13.17 5.29
CA SER A 215 23.22 -13.09 4.13
C SER A 215 22.46 -12.97 2.81
N ASP A 216 23.14 -12.45 1.78
CA ASP A 216 22.57 -12.29 0.43
C ASP A 216 22.12 -13.63 -0.17
N GLU A 217 22.92 -14.69 -0.02
CA GLU A 217 22.56 -16.04 -0.50
C GLU A 217 21.28 -16.55 0.17
N ARG A 218 21.18 -16.37 1.49
CA ARG A 218 20.00 -16.78 2.24
C ARG A 218 18.79 -15.93 1.84
N TRP A 219 18.96 -14.64 1.62
CA TRP A 219 17.91 -13.76 1.10
C TRP A 219 17.39 -14.21 -0.26
N ILE A 220 18.28 -14.54 -1.20
CA ILE A 220 17.91 -15.07 -2.51
C ILE A 220 17.07 -16.35 -2.34
N ASN A 221 17.50 -17.27 -1.46
CA ASN A 221 16.74 -18.47 -1.14
C ASN A 221 15.37 -18.17 -0.53
N THR A 222 15.26 -17.16 0.34
CA THR A 222 13.97 -16.70 0.88
C THR A 222 13.06 -16.18 -0.24
N VAL A 223 13.58 -15.40 -1.19
CA VAL A 223 12.79 -14.90 -2.33
C VAL A 223 12.32 -16.06 -3.23
N ARG A 224 13.14 -17.11 -3.43
CA ARG A 224 12.70 -18.34 -4.13
C ARG A 224 11.51 -19.00 -3.43
N ARG A 225 11.55 -19.14 -2.10
CA ARG A 225 10.44 -19.68 -1.31
C ARG A 225 9.20 -18.80 -1.39
N MET A 226 9.37 -17.48 -1.32
CA MET A 226 8.27 -16.53 -1.51
C MET A 226 7.62 -16.70 -2.89
N LYS A 227 8.42 -16.88 -3.94
CA LYS A 227 7.90 -17.15 -5.29
C LYS A 227 7.01 -18.40 -5.30
N ILE A 228 7.46 -19.51 -4.72
CA ILE A 228 6.66 -20.75 -4.60
C ILE A 228 5.35 -20.47 -3.85
N PHE A 229 5.42 -19.76 -2.73
CA PHE A 229 4.24 -19.33 -1.98
C PHE A 229 3.28 -18.51 -2.86
N TYR A 230 3.78 -17.52 -3.60
CA TYR A 230 2.93 -16.65 -4.43
C TYR A 230 2.35 -17.37 -5.65
N ASP A 231 3.09 -18.27 -6.27
CA ASP A 231 2.60 -19.11 -7.38
C ASP A 231 1.43 -19.97 -6.89
N LYS A 232 1.55 -20.53 -5.68
CA LYS A 232 0.48 -21.30 -5.05
C LYS A 232 -0.72 -20.43 -4.70
N VAL A 233 -0.51 -19.23 -4.13
CA VAL A 233 -1.58 -18.25 -3.90
C VAL A 233 -2.30 -17.91 -5.20
N THR A 234 -1.56 -17.67 -6.28
CA THR A 234 -2.12 -17.31 -7.59
C THR A 234 -2.93 -18.46 -8.16
N SER A 235 -2.44 -19.70 -8.07
CA SER A 235 -3.17 -20.91 -8.46
C SER A 235 -4.49 -21.06 -7.71
N ILE A 236 -4.48 -20.84 -6.38
CA ILE A 236 -5.71 -20.83 -5.58
C ILE A 236 -6.63 -19.75 -6.13
N LEU A 237 -6.22 -18.47 -6.18
CA LEU A 237 -7.07 -17.35 -6.60
C LEU A 237 -7.58 -17.45 -8.05
N ALA A 238 -6.83 -18.06 -8.96
CA ALA A 238 -7.17 -18.16 -10.37
C ALA A 238 -8.27 -19.20 -10.66
N SER A 239 -8.42 -20.22 -9.81
CA SER A 239 -9.52 -21.16 -9.98
C SER A 239 -10.84 -20.44 -9.66
N THR A 240 -11.69 -20.17 -10.65
CA THR A 240 -12.97 -19.44 -10.48
C THR A 240 -13.88 -20.06 -9.42
N ASN A 241 -13.78 -21.37 -9.24
CA ASN A 241 -14.45 -22.08 -8.16
C ASN A 241 -13.86 -21.72 -6.79
N SER A 242 -12.57 -21.42 -6.62
CA SER A 242 -11.98 -21.14 -5.31
C SER A 242 -12.47 -19.85 -4.68
N ILE A 243 -12.76 -18.77 -5.42
CA ILE A 243 -13.21 -17.51 -4.81
C ILE A 243 -14.58 -17.75 -4.18
N THR A 244 -15.53 -18.24 -4.98
CA THR A 244 -16.85 -18.66 -4.51
C THR A 244 -16.74 -19.73 -3.42
N ARG A 245 -15.77 -20.65 -3.50
CA ARG A 245 -15.53 -21.65 -2.45
C ARG A 245 -14.95 -21.06 -1.18
N LEU A 246 -14.02 -20.12 -1.24
CA LEU A 246 -13.42 -19.48 -0.06
C LEU A 246 -14.48 -18.65 0.66
N GLU A 247 -15.32 -17.94 -0.09
CA GLU A 247 -16.46 -17.20 0.43
C GLU A 247 -17.50 -18.14 1.05
N LYS A 248 -18.03 -19.10 0.26
CA LYS A 248 -19.05 -20.07 0.71
C LYS A 248 -18.57 -20.89 1.89
N LEU A 249 -17.32 -21.35 1.86
CA LEU A 249 -16.75 -22.13 2.93
C LEU A 249 -16.64 -21.28 4.19
N ALA A 250 -16.16 -20.04 4.10
CA ALA A 250 -16.05 -19.24 5.29
C ALA A 250 -17.43 -18.68 5.79
N GLU A 251 -18.45 -18.57 4.92
CA GLU A 251 -19.87 -18.45 5.30
C GLU A 251 -20.39 -19.71 6.04
N GLU A 252 -20.23 -20.90 5.47
CA GLU A 252 -20.56 -22.20 6.09
C GLU A 252 -19.83 -22.39 7.43
N MET A 253 -18.64 -21.79 7.53
CA MET A 253 -17.84 -21.83 8.74
C MET A 253 -18.30 -20.84 9.81
N ASN A 254 -19.26 -19.95 9.53
CA ASN A 254 -19.62 -18.81 10.36
C ASN A 254 -18.38 -17.97 10.75
N VAL A 255 -17.36 -17.98 9.88
CA VAL A 255 -16.23 -17.06 9.98
C VAL A 255 -16.79 -15.75 9.46
N LYS A 256 -17.17 -14.89 10.40
CA LYS A 256 -17.74 -13.55 10.11
C LYS A 256 -16.86 -12.72 9.16
N ASP A 257 -15.60 -13.12 9.01
CA ASP A 257 -14.53 -12.50 8.25
C ASP A 257 -14.03 -13.35 7.05
N HIS A 258 -14.89 -14.06 6.31
CA HIS A 258 -14.47 -14.83 5.11
C HIS A 258 -13.65 -14.02 4.09
N TRP A 259 -14.01 -12.74 3.94
CA TRP A 259 -13.27 -11.75 3.15
C TRP A 259 -11.81 -11.60 3.58
N VAL A 260 -11.48 -11.92 4.84
CA VAL A 260 -10.12 -11.79 5.35
C VAL A 260 -9.18 -12.78 4.70
N LEU A 261 -9.58 -14.03 4.39
CA LEU A 261 -8.66 -15.00 3.79
C LEU A 261 -8.31 -14.64 2.34
N GLN A 262 -9.29 -14.44 1.47
CA GLN A 262 -9.02 -13.98 0.10
C GLN A 262 -8.20 -12.69 0.10
N ARG A 263 -8.60 -11.70 0.91
CA ARG A 263 -7.88 -10.43 1.02
C ARG A 263 -6.46 -10.60 1.56
N ILE A 264 -6.23 -11.52 2.49
CA ILE A 264 -4.89 -11.89 2.98
C ILE A 264 -4.06 -12.42 1.81
N LEU A 265 -4.61 -13.37 1.04
CA LEU A 265 -3.91 -13.98 -0.08
C LEU A 265 -3.58 -12.94 -1.14
N GLU A 266 -4.55 -12.12 -1.55
CA GLU A 266 -4.35 -11.01 -2.48
C GLU A 266 -3.32 -10.00 -1.98
N LYS A 267 -3.41 -9.55 -0.73
CA LYS A 267 -2.45 -8.59 -0.16
C LYS A 267 -1.04 -9.19 -0.06
N SER A 268 -0.92 -10.47 0.28
CA SER A 268 0.36 -11.18 0.37
C SER A 268 1.02 -11.28 -1.00
N SER A 269 0.28 -11.68 -2.04
CA SER A 269 0.81 -11.83 -3.40
C SER A 269 0.91 -10.51 -4.18
N SER A 270 0.49 -9.38 -3.62
CA SER A 270 0.38 -8.11 -4.37
C SER A 270 1.70 -7.66 -5.01
N ILE A 271 2.85 -7.79 -4.32
CA ILE A 271 4.14 -7.39 -4.89
C ILE A 271 4.54 -8.33 -6.03
N GLN A 272 4.46 -9.65 -5.82
CA GLN A 272 4.79 -10.61 -6.87
C GLN A 272 3.92 -10.44 -8.11
N ARG A 273 2.61 -10.20 -7.93
CA ARG A 273 1.70 -9.91 -9.05
C ARG A 273 2.11 -8.64 -9.80
N THR A 274 2.50 -7.60 -9.06
CA THR A 274 3.02 -6.34 -9.65
C THR A 274 4.28 -6.60 -10.47
N ILE A 275 5.21 -7.40 -9.95
CA ILE A 275 6.44 -7.80 -10.67
C ILE A 275 6.10 -8.56 -11.94
N THR A 276 5.30 -9.63 -11.84
CA THR A 276 4.89 -10.45 -12.98
C THR A 276 4.18 -9.60 -14.04
N GLN A 277 3.29 -8.70 -13.62
CA GLN A 277 2.55 -7.83 -14.52
C GLN A 277 3.45 -6.84 -15.26
N LEU A 278 4.40 -6.20 -14.57
CA LEU A 278 5.38 -5.31 -15.21
C LEU A 278 6.32 -6.08 -16.15
N THR A 279 6.79 -7.27 -15.75
CA THR A 279 7.59 -8.14 -16.62
C THR A 279 6.82 -8.51 -17.89
N ASN A 280 5.55 -8.82 -17.77
CA ASN A 280 4.66 -9.11 -18.90
C ASN A 280 4.51 -7.89 -19.83
N PHE A 281 4.28 -6.69 -19.26
CA PHE A 281 4.23 -5.46 -20.06
C PHE A 281 5.55 -5.15 -20.76
N ALA A 282 6.69 -5.37 -20.11
CA ALA A 282 8.00 -5.18 -20.73
C ALA A 282 8.20 -6.08 -21.95
N ARG A 283 7.69 -7.32 -21.89
CA ARG A 283 7.83 -8.31 -22.96
C ARG A 283 6.81 -8.19 -24.08
N SER A 284 5.70 -7.49 -23.84
CA SER A 284 4.67 -7.31 -24.86
C SER A 284 5.20 -6.43 -26.00
N GLU A 285 4.94 -6.81 -27.25
CA GLU A 285 5.32 -6.03 -28.43
C GLU A 285 4.77 -4.59 -28.39
N ILE A 286 3.57 -4.41 -27.82
CA ILE A 286 2.89 -3.11 -27.77
C ILE A 286 3.45 -2.24 -26.64
N SER A 287 3.51 -2.76 -25.41
CA SER A 287 3.95 -1.97 -24.25
C SER A 287 5.46 -1.94 -24.05
N GLY A 288 6.20 -2.90 -24.64
CA GLY A 288 7.66 -2.97 -24.61
C GLY A 288 8.33 -1.71 -25.17
N GLN A 289 7.72 -1.07 -26.17
CA GLN A 289 8.18 0.20 -26.74
C GLN A 289 8.19 1.37 -25.75
N LEU A 290 7.46 1.28 -24.64
CA LEU A 290 7.57 2.28 -23.59
C LEU A 290 8.87 2.12 -22.82
N PHE A 291 9.25 0.89 -22.51
CA PHE A 291 10.41 0.57 -21.69
C PHE A 291 11.73 0.82 -22.42
N SER A 292 11.74 0.83 -23.75
CA SER A 292 12.91 1.19 -24.56
C SER A 292 13.23 2.69 -24.60
N ARG A 293 12.35 3.55 -24.05
CA ARG A 293 12.57 4.99 -24.02
C ARG A 293 13.59 5.40 -22.98
N LYS A 294 14.30 6.49 -23.26
CA LYS A 294 15.12 7.16 -22.24
C LYS A 294 14.23 7.56 -21.07
N PHE A 295 14.60 7.13 -19.88
CA PHE A 295 13.77 7.20 -18.70
C PHE A 295 14.45 7.98 -17.58
N ALA A 296 13.68 8.83 -16.90
CA ALA A 296 14.11 9.50 -15.69
C ALA A 296 13.00 9.46 -14.63
N VAL A 297 13.40 9.51 -13.36
CA VAL A 297 12.49 9.58 -12.23
C VAL A 297 12.64 10.96 -11.61
N VAL A 298 11.55 11.73 -11.57
CA VAL A 298 11.54 13.12 -11.12
C VAL A 298 10.74 13.23 -9.82
N PRO A 299 11.40 13.30 -8.65
CA PRO A 299 10.70 13.51 -7.40
C PRO A 299 10.11 14.92 -7.34
N LEU A 300 8.81 15.02 -7.06
CA LEU A 300 8.15 16.29 -6.80
C LEU A 300 8.40 16.69 -5.34
N ASP A 301 8.68 17.98 -5.12
CA ASP A 301 8.83 18.52 -3.79
C ASP A 301 7.50 18.45 -3.02
N ALA A 302 7.50 17.75 -1.89
CA ALA A 302 6.37 17.71 -0.97
C ALA A 302 5.98 19.11 -0.46
N GLY A 303 6.94 20.03 -0.45
CA GLY A 303 6.76 21.45 -0.11
C GLY A 303 5.98 22.25 -1.14
N MET A 304 5.92 21.81 -2.40
CA MET A 304 5.44 22.61 -3.55
C MET A 304 4.02 23.15 -3.34
N PHE A 305 3.16 22.40 -2.63
CA PHE A 305 1.80 22.85 -2.26
C PHE A 305 1.53 22.81 -0.75
N ALA A 306 2.53 22.46 0.07
CA ALA A 306 2.40 22.38 1.51
C ALA A 306 2.56 23.76 2.18
N GLN A 307 1.60 24.66 1.99
CA GLN A 307 1.52 25.85 2.83
C GLN A 307 0.93 25.50 4.20
N ARG A 308 1.68 25.76 5.28
CA ARG A 308 1.16 25.69 6.64
C ARG A 308 0.19 26.85 6.86
N VAL A 309 -1.11 26.58 6.82
CA VAL A 309 -2.10 27.57 7.23
C VAL A 309 -2.28 27.45 8.74
N LYS A 310 -1.96 28.52 9.48
CA LYS A 310 -2.39 28.65 10.87
C LYS A 310 -3.88 29.00 10.86
N THR A 311 -4.74 28.00 10.77
CA THR A 311 -6.19 28.20 10.94
C THR A 311 -6.51 28.16 12.43
N SER A 312 -7.17 29.20 12.95
CA SER A 312 -7.80 29.12 14.27
C SER A 312 -8.87 28.04 14.24
N ARG A 313 -8.93 27.20 15.27
CA ARG A 313 -9.97 26.19 15.44
C ARG A 313 -11.35 26.86 15.50
N PRO A 314 -12.35 26.40 14.72
CA PRO A 314 -13.72 26.86 14.87
C PRO A 314 -14.22 26.55 16.29
N ASN A 315 -14.98 27.47 16.88
CA ASN A 315 -15.69 27.25 18.13
C ASN A 315 -16.98 26.43 17.91
N THR A 316 -17.64 26.01 18.99
CA THR A 316 -18.86 25.18 18.96
C THR A 316 -19.96 25.77 18.07
N LYS A 317 -20.19 27.09 18.14
CA LYS A 317 -21.20 27.77 17.31
C LYS A 317 -20.81 27.74 15.84
N GLU A 318 -19.55 28.02 15.53
CA GLU A 318 -19.02 27.99 14.16
C GLU A 318 -19.11 26.58 13.56
N TRP A 319 -18.81 25.52 14.32
CA TRP A 319 -18.98 24.15 13.86
C TRP A 319 -20.43 23.81 13.51
N ARG A 320 -21.38 24.22 14.37
CA ARG A 320 -22.82 24.02 14.10
C ARG A 320 -23.26 24.73 12.84
N GLU A 321 -22.83 25.99 12.66
CA GLU A 321 -23.15 26.78 11.47
C GLU A 321 -22.55 26.14 10.21
N ILE A 322 -21.27 25.71 10.24
CA ILE A 322 -20.64 25.04 9.09
C ILE A 322 -21.40 23.76 8.73
N ALA A 323 -21.74 22.94 9.72
CA ALA A 323 -22.41 21.67 9.47
C ALA A 323 -23.84 21.88 8.91
N GLN A 324 -24.58 22.86 9.44
CA GLN A 324 -25.88 23.26 8.89
C GLN A 324 -25.77 23.70 7.43
N HIS A 325 -24.72 24.46 7.07
CA HIS A 325 -24.49 24.88 5.67
C HIS A 325 -24.19 23.71 4.73
N LEU A 326 -23.60 22.63 5.24
CA LEU A 326 -23.35 21.40 4.49
C LEU A 326 -24.61 20.52 4.37
N GLY A 327 -25.75 20.96 4.90
CA GLY A 327 -26.99 20.19 4.89
C GLY A 327 -27.02 19.04 5.89
N ILE A 328 -26.13 19.05 6.88
CA ILE A 328 -26.18 18.10 7.99
C ILE A 328 -27.36 18.48 8.88
N ASP A 329 -28.27 17.54 9.10
CA ASP A 329 -29.46 17.76 9.93
C ASP A 329 -29.07 18.28 11.32
N GLY A 330 -29.73 19.35 11.76
CA GLY A 330 -29.53 19.96 13.06
C GLY A 330 -29.77 18.99 14.22
N SER A 331 -30.59 17.95 14.03
CA SER A 331 -30.77 16.88 15.02
C SER A 331 -29.50 16.05 15.26
N MET A 332 -28.60 15.99 14.28
CA MET A 332 -27.33 15.26 14.34
C MET A 332 -26.18 16.10 14.91
N LEU A 333 -26.38 17.41 15.03
CA LEU A 333 -25.43 18.35 15.63
C LEU A 333 -25.56 18.39 17.15
N THR A 334 -25.48 17.21 17.77
CA THR A 334 -25.44 17.08 19.24
C THR A 334 -24.20 17.76 19.80
N ASP A 335 -24.22 18.15 21.07
CA ASP A 335 -23.02 18.70 21.73
C ASP A 335 -21.86 17.71 21.67
N ASP A 336 -22.13 16.40 21.81
CA ASP A 336 -21.13 15.35 21.67
C ASP A 336 -20.49 15.30 20.27
N PHE A 337 -21.27 15.49 19.22
CA PHE A 337 -20.76 15.57 17.84
C PHE A 337 -19.84 16.78 17.65
N VAL A 338 -20.27 17.95 18.13
CA VAL A 338 -19.49 19.18 18.03
C VAL A 338 -18.23 19.13 18.90
N GLU A 339 -18.31 18.52 20.09
CA GLU A 339 -17.18 18.24 20.98
C GLU A 339 -16.21 17.26 20.31
N SER A 340 -16.70 16.24 19.62
CA SER A 340 -15.89 15.29 18.83
C SER A 340 -15.16 15.98 17.67
N LEU A 341 -15.87 16.79 16.87
CA LEU A 341 -15.30 17.64 15.82
C LEU A 341 -14.16 18.48 16.40
N SER A 342 -14.43 19.14 17.50
CA SER A 342 -13.51 20.05 18.15
C SER A 342 -12.27 19.30 18.66
N ARG A 343 -12.43 18.18 19.39
CA ARG A 343 -11.30 17.36 19.89
C ARG A 343 -10.43 16.79 18.78
N ARG A 344 -11.05 16.34 17.68
CA ARG A 344 -10.36 15.71 16.55
C ARG A 344 -9.75 16.73 15.59
N PHE A 345 -10.30 17.94 15.55
CA PHE A 345 -9.67 19.10 14.94
C PHE A 345 -8.47 19.51 15.79
N VAL A 346 -7.39 18.74 15.62
CA VAL A 346 -6.07 19.18 16.02
C VAL A 346 -5.60 20.13 14.92
N PRO A 347 -5.11 21.34 15.24
CA PRO A 347 -4.39 22.20 14.30
C PRO A 347 -3.12 21.49 13.81
N LYS A 348 -3.30 20.45 12.99
CA LYS A 348 -2.24 19.66 12.39
C LYS A 348 -1.78 20.39 11.13
N LYS A 349 -0.61 19.97 10.64
CA LYS A 349 -0.18 20.29 9.29
C LYS A 349 -1.22 19.71 8.34
N PHE A 350 -2.11 20.56 7.83
CA PHE A 350 -2.95 20.20 6.70
C PHE A 350 -2.06 19.90 5.51
N THR A 351 -2.24 18.75 4.87
CA THR A 351 -1.44 18.34 3.72
C THR A 351 -2.32 18.16 2.50
N VAL A 352 -1.87 18.73 1.38
CA VAL A 352 -2.39 18.33 0.07
C VAL A 352 -1.83 16.94 -0.17
N HIS A 353 -2.70 15.96 -0.40
CA HIS A 353 -2.23 14.61 -0.69
C HIS A 353 -1.56 14.54 -2.07
N CYS A 354 -0.72 13.53 -2.27
CA CYS A 354 0.11 13.37 -3.44
C CYS A 354 -0.68 13.17 -4.74
N GLU A 355 -1.91 12.64 -4.70
CA GLU A 355 -2.75 12.53 -5.90
C GLU A 355 -3.10 13.91 -6.46
N VAL A 356 -3.46 14.83 -5.56
CA VAL A 356 -3.86 16.19 -5.91
C VAL A 356 -2.63 17.02 -6.30
N THR A 357 -1.52 16.86 -5.58
CA THR A 357 -0.22 17.45 -5.98
C THR A 357 0.19 17.01 -7.38
N MET A 358 0.02 15.72 -7.71
CA MET A 358 0.32 15.18 -9.03
C MET A 358 -0.56 15.80 -10.11
N ASP A 359 -1.89 15.88 -9.89
CA ASP A 359 -2.82 16.54 -10.80
C ASP A 359 -2.42 18.00 -11.10
N LEU A 360 -2.11 18.77 -10.07
CA LEU A 360 -1.67 20.16 -10.23
C LEU A 360 -0.38 20.26 -11.06
N ARG A 361 0.60 19.39 -10.80
CA ARG A 361 1.87 19.41 -11.53
C ARG A 361 1.70 18.99 -12.99
N LEU A 362 0.93 17.94 -13.27
CA LEU A 362 0.67 17.48 -14.63
C LEU A 362 -0.09 18.55 -15.44
N ARG A 363 -1.04 19.27 -14.81
CA ARG A 363 -1.70 20.42 -15.46
C ARG A 363 -0.76 21.56 -15.77
N GLN A 364 0.15 21.86 -14.83
CA GLN A 364 1.16 22.89 -15.06
C GLN A 364 2.02 22.51 -16.28
N ILE A 365 2.55 21.29 -16.33
CA ILE A 365 3.33 20.78 -17.46
C ILE A 365 2.52 20.86 -18.76
N ALA A 366 1.26 20.41 -18.76
CA ALA A 366 0.39 20.49 -19.92
C ALA A 366 0.17 21.93 -20.40
N SER A 367 0.02 22.89 -19.47
CA SER A 367 -0.16 24.31 -19.80
C SER A 367 1.09 24.98 -20.38
N GLU A 368 2.27 24.44 -20.06
CA GLU A 368 3.54 24.90 -20.64
C GLU A 368 3.69 24.45 -22.10
N GLY A 369 2.91 23.47 -22.56
CA GLY A 369 2.83 23.05 -23.97
C GLY A 369 4.07 22.36 -24.53
N ARG A 370 5.08 22.07 -23.69
CA ARG A 370 6.35 21.46 -24.10
C ARG A 370 6.36 19.93 -24.06
N SER A 371 5.46 19.36 -23.27
CA SER A 371 5.42 17.93 -23.01
C SER A 371 3.98 17.43 -23.06
N ARG A 372 3.81 16.18 -23.49
CA ARG A 372 2.54 15.46 -23.37
C ARG A 372 2.48 14.78 -22.01
N VAL A 373 1.37 14.94 -21.30
CA VAL A 373 1.13 14.22 -20.03
C VAL A 373 0.09 13.13 -20.23
N GLU A 374 0.28 11.99 -19.58
CA GLU A 374 -0.72 10.92 -19.61
C GLU A 374 -1.88 11.24 -18.66
N PRO A 375 -3.15 11.09 -19.09
CA PRO A 375 -4.33 11.51 -18.33
C PRO A 375 -4.71 10.52 -17.22
N TYR A 376 -3.70 9.94 -16.56
CA TYR A 376 -3.86 9.00 -15.46
C TYR A 376 -2.79 9.25 -14.39
N ILE A 377 -3.21 9.18 -13.14
CA ILE A 377 -2.36 9.28 -11.96
C ILE A 377 -2.33 7.90 -11.32
N GLY A 378 -1.16 7.28 -11.35
CA GLY A 378 -0.95 6.02 -10.65
C GLY A 378 -0.89 6.25 -9.15
N VAL A 379 -1.48 5.35 -8.38
CA VAL A 379 -1.55 5.49 -6.92
C VAL A 379 -1.21 4.18 -6.22
N SER A 380 -0.34 4.26 -5.21
CA SER A 380 0.11 3.07 -4.47
C SER A 380 -0.97 2.46 -3.57
N LYS A 381 -2.00 3.27 -3.27
CA LYS A 381 -3.25 2.92 -2.58
C LYS A 381 -4.39 3.63 -3.30
N LEU A 382 -5.63 3.17 -3.12
CA LEU A 382 -6.79 3.90 -3.65
C LEU A 382 -6.82 5.35 -3.13
N SER A 383 -7.38 6.26 -3.92
CA SER A 383 -7.48 7.67 -3.54
C SER A 383 -8.46 7.87 -2.39
N CYS A 384 -8.20 8.82 -1.50
CA CYS A 384 -9.19 9.18 -0.49
C CYS A 384 -10.42 9.84 -1.13
N LEU A 385 -11.53 9.95 -0.38
CA LEU A 385 -12.78 10.53 -0.86
C LEU A 385 -12.56 11.95 -1.43
N LEU A 386 -11.79 12.77 -0.71
CA LEU A 386 -11.57 14.17 -1.07
C LEU A 386 -10.65 14.32 -2.28
N CYS A 387 -9.59 13.50 -2.41
CA CYS A 387 -8.76 13.44 -3.61
C CYS A 387 -9.56 12.97 -4.84
N HIS A 388 -10.42 11.96 -4.65
CA HIS A 388 -11.25 11.45 -5.74
C HIS A 388 -12.26 12.49 -6.22
N ALA A 389 -12.97 13.15 -5.29
CA ALA A 389 -13.87 14.25 -5.62
C ALA A 389 -13.14 15.41 -6.32
N TRP A 390 -11.90 15.70 -5.92
CA TRP A 390 -11.07 16.70 -6.59
C TRP A 390 -10.79 16.35 -8.05
N LEU A 391 -10.40 15.09 -8.32
CA LEU A 391 -10.08 14.64 -9.68
C LEU A 391 -11.34 14.53 -10.55
N ASP A 392 -12.47 14.11 -9.97
CA ASP A 392 -13.73 13.95 -10.68
C ASP A 392 -14.41 15.27 -11.05
N ARG A 393 -14.09 16.39 -10.37
CA ARG A 393 -14.69 17.71 -10.68
C ARG A 393 -14.57 18.08 -12.15
N ASP A 394 -13.43 17.74 -12.75
CA ASP A 394 -13.10 18.16 -14.11
C ASP A 394 -13.81 17.25 -15.11
N ARG A 395 -14.09 16.00 -14.75
CA ARG A 395 -14.94 15.10 -15.53
C ARG A 395 -16.38 15.61 -15.64
N ILE A 396 -16.91 16.16 -14.54
CA ILE A 396 -18.25 16.78 -14.51
C ILE A 396 -18.25 18.08 -15.33
N SER A 397 -17.12 18.78 -15.36
CA SER A 397 -16.94 20.05 -16.07
C SER A 397 -16.69 19.89 -17.57
N SER A 398 -15.96 18.85 -17.96
CA SER A 398 -15.44 18.62 -19.32
C SER A 398 -16.48 18.10 -20.29
N SER A 399 -17.71 17.78 -19.84
CA SER A 399 -18.85 17.53 -20.75
C SER A 399 -19.07 18.70 -21.73
N ASN A 400 -18.61 19.90 -21.36
CA ASN A 400 -18.67 21.10 -22.20
C ASN A 400 -17.32 21.53 -22.81
N ASN A 401 -16.20 20.86 -22.48
CA ASN A 401 -14.90 21.16 -23.07
C ASN A 401 -13.98 19.91 -23.09
N PRO A 402 -13.91 19.19 -24.23
CA PRO A 402 -13.13 17.95 -24.35
C PRO A 402 -11.61 18.15 -24.40
N SER A 403 -11.11 19.40 -24.50
CA SER A 403 -9.66 19.66 -24.62
C SER A 403 -8.90 19.53 -23.29
N LEU A 404 -9.61 19.46 -22.15
CA LEU A 404 -9.03 19.23 -20.83
C LEU A 404 -9.38 17.80 -20.40
N SER A 405 -8.54 16.83 -20.75
CA SER A 405 -8.76 15.46 -20.28
C SER A 405 -8.66 15.42 -18.77
N ALA A 406 -9.74 15.03 -18.10
CA ALA A 406 -9.73 14.83 -16.66
C ALA A 406 -8.76 13.70 -16.31
N PHE A 407 -7.82 13.96 -15.40
CA PHE A 407 -6.94 12.94 -14.85
C PHE A 407 -7.74 11.93 -14.04
N LYS A 408 -7.47 10.65 -14.27
CA LYS A 408 -8.13 9.53 -13.56
C LYS A 408 -7.16 8.86 -12.60
N THR A 409 -7.70 8.21 -11.57
CA THR A 409 -6.97 7.23 -10.75
C THR A 409 -7.70 5.91 -10.79
N LYS A 410 -7.12 4.87 -10.17
CA LYS A 410 -7.71 3.52 -10.06
C LYS A 410 -9.09 3.52 -9.38
N GLY A 411 -9.36 4.54 -8.57
CA GLY A 411 -10.61 4.70 -7.84
C GLY A 411 -10.37 5.18 -6.41
N SER A 412 -11.43 5.10 -5.60
CA SER A 412 -11.42 5.59 -4.23
C SER A 412 -11.71 4.50 -3.22
N HIS A 413 -11.09 4.60 -2.04
CA HIS A 413 -11.51 3.83 -0.86
C HIS A 413 -12.55 4.59 -0.03
N SER A 414 -13.02 5.74 -0.52
CA SER A 414 -14.13 6.53 0.03
C SER A 414 -13.98 6.96 1.49
N LYS A 415 -12.78 6.85 2.08
CA LYS A 415 -12.50 7.43 3.39
C LYS A 415 -12.06 8.88 3.22
N ALA A 416 -12.58 9.75 4.06
CA ALA A 416 -12.09 11.11 4.21
C ALA A 416 -11.05 11.16 5.33
N TYR A 417 -9.87 11.72 5.05
CA TYR A 417 -8.83 11.86 6.07
C TYR A 417 -8.91 13.22 6.75
N LEU A 418 -8.88 13.20 8.08
CA LEU A 418 -8.62 14.40 8.87
C LEU A 418 -7.22 14.92 8.52
N GLY A 419 -7.10 16.22 8.31
CA GLY A 419 -5.87 16.89 7.88
C GLY A 419 -5.72 17.06 6.36
N TRP A 420 -6.68 16.59 5.55
CA TRP A 420 -6.63 16.85 4.11
C TRP A 420 -6.75 18.34 3.80
N LYS A 421 -5.87 18.85 2.93
CA LYS A 421 -5.87 20.23 2.49
C LYS A 421 -6.31 20.34 1.04
N CYS A 422 -7.23 21.26 0.78
CA CYS A 422 -7.55 21.65 -0.59
C CYS A 422 -6.51 22.65 -1.11
N PRO A 423 -5.97 22.48 -2.33
CA PRO A 423 -4.96 23.38 -2.89
C PRO A 423 -5.62 24.62 -3.54
N LEU A 424 -6.42 25.34 -2.76
CA LEU A 424 -7.27 26.45 -3.22
C LEU A 424 -6.48 27.62 -3.83
N HIS A 425 -5.22 27.84 -3.44
CA HIS A 425 -4.39 28.92 -4.02
C HIS A 425 -3.98 28.64 -5.47
N ALA A 426 -3.96 27.37 -5.87
CA ALA A 426 -3.62 26.97 -7.24
C ALA A 426 -4.84 26.95 -8.18
N THR A 427 -6.05 27.31 -7.69
CA THR A 427 -7.28 27.25 -8.49
C THR A 427 -8.06 28.57 -8.49
N PRO A 428 -8.60 29.02 -9.64
CA PRO A 428 -9.47 30.18 -9.70
C PRO A 428 -10.66 30.06 -8.73
N ARG A 429 -11.19 31.19 -8.25
CA ARG A 429 -12.33 31.23 -7.30
C ARG A 429 -13.54 30.41 -7.77
N SER A 430 -13.82 30.41 -9.07
CA SER A 430 -14.87 29.59 -9.68
C SER A 430 -14.65 28.09 -9.48
N GLY A 431 -13.42 27.60 -9.67
CA GLY A 431 -13.07 26.20 -9.43
C GLY A 431 -13.20 25.79 -7.96
N ARG A 432 -12.95 26.73 -7.04
CA ARG A 432 -13.13 26.52 -5.59
C ARG A 432 -14.59 26.30 -5.22
N LEU A 433 -15.47 27.22 -5.64
CA LEU A 433 -16.90 27.12 -5.37
C LEU A 433 -17.51 25.87 -6.02
N ARG A 434 -17.04 25.52 -7.22
CA ARG A 434 -17.48 24.31 -7.91
C ARG A 434 -17.09 23.04 -7.16
N PHE A 435 -15.82 22.92 -6.72
CA PHE A 435 -15.39 21.78 -5.91
C PHE A 435 -16.25 21.61 -4.64
N LEU A 436 -16.62 22.71 -3.98
CA LEU A 436 -17.48 22.65 -2.81
C LEU A 436 -18.91 22.22 -3.13
N GLU A 437 -19.46 22.67 -4.25
CA GLU A 437 -20.78 22.23 -4.70
C GLU A 437 -20.75 20.76 -5.13
N ASP A 438 -19.74 20.33 -5.88
CA ASP A 438 -19.55 18.94 -6.29
C ASP A 438 -19.39 18.03 -5.07
N LEU A 439 -18.63 18.47 -4.07
CA LEU A 439 -18.51 17.76 -2.80
C LEU A 439 -19.84 17.70 -2.06
N ARG A 440 -20.61 18.80 -2.07
CA ARG A 440 -21.96 18.84 -1.48
C ARG A 440 -22.92 17.90 -2.18
N VAL A 441 -22.91 17.85 -3.51
CA VAL A 441 -23.73 16.94 -4.32
C VAL A 441 -23.30 15.49 -4.09
N LEU A 442 -22.00 15.20 -4.17
CA LEU A 442 -21.47 13.86 -3.95
C LEU A 442 -21.80 13.34 -2.56
N LEU A 443 -21.79 14.21 -1.55
CA LEU A 443 -22.23 13.87 -0.20
C LEU A 443 -23.75 13.76 -0.12
N GLY A 444 -24.51 14.72 -0.64
CA GLY A 444 -25.98 14.68 -0.62
C GLY A 444 -26.52 13.43 -1.30
N GLU A 445 -26.07 13.11 -2.50
CA GLU A 445 -26.49 11.91 -3.24
C GLU A 445 -26.09 10.62 -2.51
N ARG A 446 -24.90 10.56 -1.92
CA ARG A 446 -24.42 9.35 -1.22
C ARG A 446 -24.98 9.20 0.20
N LEU A 447 -25.28 10.30 0.87
CA LEU A 447 -25.80 10.32 2.25
C LEU A 447 -27.32 10.18 2.28
N VAL A 448 -28.04 10.73 1.30
CA VAL A 448 -29.52 10.79 1.30
C VAL A 448 -30.15 9.63 0.53
N ASN A 449 -29.57 9.17 -0.59
CA ASN A 449 -30.25 8.22 -1.47
C ASN A 449 -29.93 6.74 -1.21
N ASP A 450 -28.97 6.41 -0.34
CA ASP A 450 -28.66 5.02 -0.03
C ASP A 450 -29.51 4.51 1.16
N THR A 451 -30.80 4.32 0.93
CA THR A 451 -31.75 3.80 1.95
C THR A 451 -31.59 2.30 2.22
N SER A 452 -30.67 1.61 1.54
CA SER A 452 -30.34 0.19 1.78
C SER A 452 -29.45 -0.03 3.01
N PHE A 453 -29.18 1.06 3.73
CA PHE A 453 -28.30 1.19 4.89
C PHE A 453 -28.78 0.39 6.11
N LYS A 454 -28.47 -0.91 6.16
CA LYS A 454 -28.52 -1.69 7.40
C LYS A 454 -27.18 -1.57 8.11
N TYR A 455 -27.17 -0.85 9.22
CA TYR A 455 -26.08 -0.81 10.19
C TYR A 455 -25.58 -2.22 10.51
N ARG A 456 -24.35 -2.54 10.10
CA ARG A 456 -23.55 -3.62 10.67
C ARG A 456 -22.24 -3.00 11.10
N ARG A 457 -21.95 -2.98 12.41
CA ARG A 457 -20.59 -2.67 12.89
C ARG A 457 -19.62 -3.73 12.35
N PRO A 458 -18.56 -3.35 11.61
CA PRO A 458 -17.34 -4.13 11.59
C PRO A 458 -16.40 -3.59 12.68
N TYR A 459 -15.81 -4.51 13.43
CA TYR A 459 -14.78 -4.17 14.42
C TYR A 459 -13.52 -3.69 13.69
N SER A 460 -12.88 -2.67 14.26
CA SER A 460 -11.72 -2.01 13.66
C SER A 460 -10.57 -3.01 13.48
N THR A 461 -10.32 -3.44 12.23
CA THR A 461 -8.96 -3.73 11.81
C THR A 461 -8.69 -2.84 10.61
N SER A 462 -7.91 -1.81 10.86
CA SER A 462 -7.54 -0.82 9.86
C SER A 462 -6.97 -1.47 8.60
N ASP A 463 -7.18 -0.77 7.49
CA ASP A 463 -6.71 -1.23 6.20
C ASP A 463 -5.21 -1.06 5.97
N SER A 464 -4.49 -0.42 6.89
CA SER A 464 -3.06 -0.17 6.77
C SER A 464 -2.34 0.31 8.04
N THR A 465 -2.94 0.25 9.23
CA THR A 465 -2.16 0.42 10.47
C THR A 465 -1.72 -0.95 11.00
N VAL A 466 -0.41 -1.17 10.99
CA VAL A 466 0.21 -1.94 12.06
C VAL A 466 -0.11 -1.14 13.31
N SER A 467 -0.76 -1.73 14.30
CA SER A 467 -0.93 -1.10 15.60
C SER A 467 0.47 -0.77 16.11
N SER A 468 0.84 0.50 16.11
CA SER A 468 2.00 0.93 16.88
C SER A 468 1.71 0.58 18.35
N PRO A 469 2.70 0.05 19.11
CA PRO A 469 2.64 0.14 20.57
C PRO A 469 2.33 1.59 20.95
N PRO A 470 1.60 1.84 22.06
CA PRO A 470 1.30 3.20 22.50
C PRO A 470 2.56 4.04 22.47
N ALA A 471 2.49 5.20 21.83
CA ALA A 471 3.60 6.13 21.74
C ALA A 471 4.10 6.42 23.16
N ILE A 472 5.25 5.85 23.50
CA ILE A 472 6.06 6.31 24.61
C ILE A 472 6.38 7.77 24.25
N ARG A 473 5.93 8.69 25.11
CA ARG A 473 6.23 10.10 24.96
C ARG A 473 7.75 10.24 24.88
N ASP A 474 8.20 10.89 23.83
CA ASP A 474 9.59 11.25 23.60
C ASP A 474 9.93 12.40 24.56
N GLU A 475 10.09 12.06 25.84
CA GLU A 475 10.85 12.86 26.79
C GLU A 475 12.30 12.41 26.65
N ARG A 476 13.11 13.28 26.05
CA ARG A 476 14.55 13.11 25.99
C ARG A 476 15.10 13.05 27.42
N GLU A 477 15.41 11.85 27.89
CA GLU A 477 16.59 11.59 28.71
C GLU A 477 16.90 10.09 28.64
N THR A 478 18.20 9.81 28.59
CA THR A 478 18.85 8.53 28.36
C THR A 478 18.30 7.38 29.20
N ASP A 479 17.86 6.29 28.54
CA ASP A 479 18.19 4.92 28.93
C ASP A 479 17.97 3.98 27.72
N GLN A 480 19.07 3.44 27.20
CA GLN A 480 19.06 2.41 26.17
C GLN A 480 18.54 1.12 26.78
N ILE A 481 17.46 0.56 26.25
CA ILE A 481 17.14 -0.86 26.47
C ILE A 481 18.21 -1.65 25.71
N PRO A 482 19.05 -2.48 26.37
CA PRO A 482 20.13 -3.18 25.68
C PRO A 482 19.57 -4.16 24.65
N GLU A 483 20.13 -4.10 23.44
CA GLU A 483 19.87 -4.96 22.29
C GLU A 483 19.96 -6.46 22.63
N GLU A 484 20.74 -6.81 23.66
CA GLU A 484 20.82 -8.16 24.26
C GLU A 484 19.46 -8.70 24.75
N THR A 485 18.55 -7.85 25.22
CA THR A 485 17.28 -8.32 25.82
C THR A 485 16.35 -8.95 24.78
N LEU A 486 16.43 -8.52 23.53
CA LEU A 486 15.59 -9.02 22.43
C LEU A 486 16.17 -10.31 21.81
N VAL A 487 17.50 -10.39 21.73
CA VAL A 487 18.23 -11.59 21.30
C VAL A 487 18.07 -12.72 22.32
N ASN A 488 18.23 -12.43 23.61
CA ASN A 488 18.08 -13.42 24.69
C ASN A 488 16.66 -14.01 24.75
N ARG A 489 15.63 -13.24 24.36
CA ARG A 489 14.24 -13.71 24.31
C ARG A 489 14.00 -14.69 23.16
N LEU A 490 14.62 -14.45 22.00
CA LEU A 490 14.53 -15.34 20.84
C LEU A 490 15.36 -16.63 21.04
N GLU A 491 16.52 -16.52 21.69
CA GLU A 491 17.34 -17.68 22.05
C GLU A 491 16.66 -18.55 23.12
N ALA A 492 16.00 -17.94 24.11
CA ALA A 492 15.21 -18.67 25.10
C ALA A 492 14.02 -19.43 24.48
N GLU A 493 13.36 -18.84 23.47
CA GLU A 493 12.28 -19.50 22.73
C GLU A 493 12.81 -20.68 21.87
N GLN A 494 14.00 -20.56 21.28
CA GLN A 494 14.66 -21.66 20.57
C GLN A 494 15.10 -22.79 21.52
N GLN A 495 15.68 -22.46 22.68
CA GLN A 495 16.08 -23.45 23.69
C GLN A 495 14.88 -24.17 24.32
N SER A 496 13.75 -23.48 24.51
CA SER A 496 12.52 -24.10 24.98
C SER A 496 11.94 -25.11 23.96
N SER A 497 12.10 -24.83 22.66
CA SER A 497 11.66 -25.70 21.57
C SER A 497 12.56 -26.93 21.39
N SER A 498 13.87 -26.79 21.63
CA SER A 498 14.80 -27.92 21.61
C SER A 498 14.66 -28.84 22.84
N ASN A 499 14.32 -28.29 24.00
CA ASN A 499 14.14 -29.07 25.23
C ASN A 499 12.84 -29.87 25.24
N ALA A 500 11.78 -29.39 24.58
CA ALA A 500 10.54 -30.15 24.38
C ALA A 500 10.72 -31.39 23.48
N SER A 501 11.81 -31.44 22.70
CA SER A 501 12.14 -32.55 21.80
C SER A 501 13.07 -33.60 22.42
N ARG A 502 13.54 -33.40 23.67
CA ARG A 502 14.60 -34.22 24.28
C ARG A 502 14.14 -35.11 25.44
N THR A 503 12.86 -35.11 25.79
CA THR A 503 12.29 -35.94 26.88
C THR A 503 11.72 -37.30 26.43
N GLN A 504 12.00 -37.75 25.20
CA GLN A 504 11.70 -39.12 24.75
C GLN A 504 12.87 -39.72 23.96
N SER A 505 13.90 -40.21 24.66
CA SER A 505 14.69 -41.38 24.25
C SER A 505 15.75 -41.73 25.32
N ASP A 506 15.51 -42.84 26.02
CA ASP A 506 16.45 -43.90 26.46
C ASP A 506 17.92 -43.54 26.78
N LYS A 507 18.41 -43.78 28.00
CA LYS A 507 18.87 -45.09 28.53
C LYS A 507 19.68 -45.92 27.51
N CYS A 508 21.01 -45.75 27.49
CA CYS A 508 22.00 -46.84 27.57
C CYS A 508 23.45 -46.36 27.41
N SER A 509 24.28 -46.77 28.37
CA SER A 509 25.67 -47.24 28.25
C SER A 509 26.76 -46.35 27.61
N ALA A 510 27.66 -45.86 28.47
CA ALA A 510 29.09 -45.63 28.17
C ALA A 510 29.88 -46.96 28.33
N PRO A 511 31.23 -47.05 28.19
CA PRO A 511 32.22 -46.02 27.80
C PRO A 511 33.33 -46.53 26.82
N ARG A 512 34.14 -45.62 26.24
CA ARG A 512 35.61 -45.75 26.25
C ARG A 512 36.34 -44.48 25.82
N ARG A 513 37.45 -44.29 26.54
CA ARG A 513 38.45 -43.23 26.61
C ARG A 513 39.52 -43.45 25.54
N LEU A 514 40.10 -42.39 24.96
CA LEU A 514 41.54 -42.32 24.65
C LEU A 514 41.98 -40.87 24.36
N GLN A 515 43.14 -40.55 24.92
CA GLN A 515 43.84 -39.27 24.93
C GLN A 515 44.55 -38.99 23.60
N ARG A 516 44.83 -37.71 23.30
CA ARG A 516 46.18 -37.17 22.99
C ARG A 516 46.12 -35.69 22.57
N GLU A 517 46.78 -34.84 23.34
CA GLU A 517 47.60 -33.71 22.87
C GLU A 517 49.08 -34.17 22.91
N PRO A 518 50.11 -33.38 22.54
CA PRO A 518 50.16 -32.05 21.90
C PRO A 518 51.10 -32.03 20.66
N GLU A 519 51.24 -30.88 19.97
CA GLU A 519 52.55 -30.19 19.83
C GLU A 519 52.54 -28.97 18.89
N ASN A 520 53.39 -28.03 19.30
CA ASN A 520 53.83 -26.78 18.68
C ASN A 520 54.31 -26.91 17.22
N ASN A 521 54.17 -25.84 16.43
CA ASN A 521 55.35 -25.16 15.90
C ASN A 521 55.10 -23.73 15.42
N GLN A 522 56.14 -22.93 15.64
CA GLN A 522 56.29 -21.50 15.42
C GLN A 522 56.69 -21.14 13.97
N ASP A 523 56.85 -19.83 13.76
CA ASP A 523 57.49 -19.09 12.66
C ASP A 523 56.58 -18.80 11.45
N GLY A 524 56.34 -17.54 11.03
CA GLY A 524 57.03 -16.29 11.27
C GLY A 524 57.39 -15.68 9.91
N PHE A 525 56.80 -14.55 9.50
CA PHE A 525 57.39 -13.63 8.52
C PHE A 525 56.76 -12.24 8.58
N ILE A 526 57.62 -11.25 8.36
CA ILE A 526 57.52 -9.81 8.66
C ILE A 526 57.57 -8.99 7.34
N LEU A 527 57.00 -7.77 7.36
CA LEU A 527 57.13 -6.61 6.43
C LEU A 527 56.42 -6.71 5.05
N ALA A 528 55.83 -5.68 4.45
CA ALA A 528 56.16 -4.25 4.46
C ALA A 528 54.97 -3.30 4.14
N ARG A 529 55.25 -2.02 4.39
CA ARG A 529 54.42 -0.80 4.32
C ARG A 529 54.23 -0.20 2.91
N ARG A 530 53.16 0.60 2.83
CA ARG A 530 52.99 1.94 2.19
C ARG A 530 52.86 2.08 0.66
N GLY A 531 51.82 2.83 0.29
CA GLY A 531 51.78 3.71 -0.89
C GLY A 531 50.52 4.56 -0.94
N LYS A 532 50.57 5.79 -0.41
CA LYS A 532 49.62 6.88 -0.74
C LYS A 532 50.20 7.63 -1.95
N HIS A 533 49.36 7.98 -2.93
CA HIS A 533 49.68 9.07 -3.85
C HIS A 533 48.43 9.88 -4.24
N LYS A 534 48.57 11.19 -3.97
CA LYS A 534 47.96 12.40 -4.51
C LYS A 534 46.44 12.50 -4.63
#